data_AF-A0A8H3HSN3-F1
#
_entry.id   AF-A0A8H3HSN3-F1
#
_cell.length_a   1.000
_cell.length_b   1.000
_cell.length_c   1.000
_cell.angle_alpha   90.00
_cell.angle_beta   90.00
_cell.angle_gamma   90.00
#
_symmetry.space_group_name_H-M   'P 1'
#
loop_
_entity.id
_entity.type
_entity.pdbx_description
1 polymer ?
#
loop_
_entity_poly.entity_id
_entity_poly.type
_entity_poly.pdbx_seq_one_letter_code
_entity_poly.pdbx_strand_id
1 'polypeptide(L)'
;MAWFSVKLATTMAPPTNILDHIVHLSPPGKLSEAISRWEHLGFKVTPGGTHAGGLSSNALVALADGVYIELITFKSPPTDPPSSDNWWQWKQPGWIDWACLGLDDYIDTIIAERDRWTNSGVEYQKGREGGRKRAGDGKELRWRVTTPRVKHGRDIAPFFCQDLTSRDLRVPAADLDTHPNTAVGIAHIHIGVPQAQLDQARAQLSVVLDSQPNEVDEWELGVPHGRYNPAPRLKVIGSANETPGIVEVGFYVKKAREGDATDGFGKVVFKELPPGKLSEAVAHWEHLGFKVIPGGTHADGLTSNALVTLADGVYIELIAFEKPPTELPASDHWWAKKHPGWIDWACLGLEDHVDRTIEARDKGVGSEVEYQEGQEGGRKRASDGEELKWRVTFPQLRHGRGTVPFYCQDLTPRELRVPAADVGTHPNTAFGIAHLHLAVPPAQLEQVKAQLSVVLGTQPNDSNEWELGVPHGQYNPAPRLKLVKSDNETPSIARVGFYAKKTGEDDATEGFGKVEFVEL
;
A
#
# COMPACT_ATOMS: atom_id res chain seq x y z
N MET A 1 22.21 -46.13 6.79
CA MET A 1 22.52 -44.86 6.11
C MET A 1 21.21 -44.14 5.85
N ALA A 2 20.89 -43.15 6.67
CA ALA A 2 19.69 -42.34 6.49
C ALA A 2 19.97 -41.24 5.46
N TRP A 3 19.13 -41.16 4.43
CA TRP A 3 19.15 -40.08 3.46
C TRP A 3 18.53 -38.85 4.11
N PHE A 4 19.35 -37.83 4.38
CA PHE A 4 18.86 -36.50 4.72
C PHE A 4 18.27 -35.86 3.47
N SER A 5 16.94 -35.76 3.41
CA SER A 5 16.26 -34.88 2.47
C SER A 5 16.29 -33.48 3.05
N VAL A 6 17.26 -32.69 2.62
CA VAL A 6 17.26 -31.24 2.85
C VAL A 6 16.13 -30.69 1.99
N LYS A 7 14.99 -30.34 2.62
CA LYS A 7 14.04 -29.42 2.01
C LYS A 7 14.77 -28.10 1.78
N LEU A 8 15.24 -27.86 0.56
CA LEU A 8 15.56 -26.51 0.13
C LEU A 8 14.30 -25.68 0.31
N ALA A 9 14.36 -24.68 1.17
CA ALA A 9 13.40 -23.60 1.16
C ALA A 9 13.49 -22.96 -0.24
N THR A 10 12.50 -23.23 -1.09
CA THR A 10 12.32 -22.47 -2.33
C THR A 10 12.01 -21.04 -1.92
N THR A 11 13.03 -20.19 -1.92
CA THR A 11 12.82 -18.74 -1.93
C THR A 11 12.00 -18.45 -3.18
N MET A 12 10.70 -18.11 -3.02
CA MET A 12 9.87 -17.70 -4.14
C MET A 12 10.54 -16.52 -4.84
N ALA A 13 10.64 -16.57 -6.17
CA ALA A 13 11.18 -15.48 -6.97
C ALA A 13 10.44 -14.16 -6.65
N PRO A 14 11.13 -13.00 -6.67
CA PRO A 14 10.49 -11.73 -6.38
C PRO A 14 9.38 -11.41 -7.40
N PRO A 15 8.38 -10.62 -6.99
CA PRO A 15 7.30 -10.21 -7.89
C PRO A 15 7.85 -9.35 -9.03
N THR A 16 7.30 -9.54 -10.21
CA THR A 16 7.68 -8.83 -11.45
C THR A 16 6.50 -8.07 -12.07
N ASN A 17 5.43 -7.87 -11.29
CA ASN A 17 4.20 -7.20 -11.71
C ASN A 17 3.91 -5.89 -10.96
N ILE A 18 4.90 -5.34 -10.25
CA ILE A 18 4.76 -4.05 -9.54
C ILE A 18 4.99 -2.93 -10.55
N LEU A 19 3.98 -2.12 -10.86
CA LEU A 19 4.09 -0.98 -11.77
C LEU A 19 4.99 0.10 -11.15
N ASP A 20 6.08 0.50 -11.80
CA ASP A 20 6.98 1.55 -11.32
C ASP A 20 6.59 2.93 -11.87
N HIS A 21 6.54 3.03 -13.19
CA HIS A 21 6.17 4.26 -13.89
C HIS A 21 5.74 4.02 -15.32
N ILE A 22 5.13 5.04 -15.92
CA ILE A 22 4.76 5.08 -17.34
C ILE A 22 5.50 6.26 -17.97
N VAL A 23 6.04 6.06 -19.17
CA VAL A 23 6.89 7.04 -19.86
C VAL A 23 6.08 7.79 -20.91
N HIS A 24 6.04 9.12 -20.79
CA HIS A 24 5.38 10.01 -21.73
C HIS A 24 6.42 10.91 -22.43
N LEU A 25 6.65 10.67 -23.72
CA LEU A 25 7.60 11.40 -24.54
C LEU A 25 7.01 12.72 -25.04
N SER A 26 7.80 13.78 -24.93
CA SER A 26 7.52 15.10 -25.48
C SER A 26 8.43 15.39 -26.68
N PRO A 27 8.02 16.28 -27.61
CA PRO A 27 8.89 16.69 -28.72
C PRO A 27 10.27 17.17 -28.23
N PRO A 28 11.33 17.01 -29.04
CA PRO A 28 12.68 17.37 -28.61
C PRO A 28 12.79 18.83 -28.13
N GLY A 29 13.41 19.02 -26.96
CA GLY A 29 13.62 20.33 -26.34
C GLY A 29 12.38 20.99 -25.74
N LYS A 30 11.24 20.29 -25.65
CA LYS A 30 9.94 20.85 -25.23
C LYS A 30 9.48 20.43 -23.83
N LEU A 31 10.41 20.17 -22.89
CA LEU A 31 10.04 19.74 -21.53
C LEU A 31 9.12 20.75 -20.83
N SER A 32 9.43 22.05 -20.92
CA SER A 32 8.63 23.10 -20.25
C SER A 32 7.19 23.14 -20.77
N GLU A 33 6.99 22.94 -22.07
CA GLU A 33 5.65 22.88 -22.67
C GLU A 33 4.89 21.64 -22.19
N ALA A 34 5.56 20.50 -22.07
CA ALA A 34 4.97 19.28 -21.53
C ALA A 34 4.56 19.44 -20.06
N ILE A 35 5.44 20.03 -19.23
CA ILE A 35 5.13 20.37 -17.83
C ILE A 35 3.86 21.21 -17.78
N SER A 36 3.82 22.32 -18.54
CA SER A 36 2.65 23.19 -18.55
C SER A 36 1.39 22.45 -18.97
N ARG A 37 1.42 21.60 -19.99
CA ARG A 37 0.24 20.83 -20.42
C ARG A 37 -0.28 19.90 -19.33
N TRP A 38 0.60 19.19 -18.65
CA TRP A 38 0.24 18.30 -17.54
C TRP A 38 -0.29 19.07 -16.33
N GLU A 39 0.24 20.26 -16.05
CA GLU A 39 -0.30 21.18 -15.04
C GLU A 39 -1.71 21.66 -15.41
N HIS A 40 -1.98 21.94 -16.69
CA HIS A 40 -3.34 22.27 -17.15
C HIS A 40 -4.32 21.11 -17.02
N LEU A 41 -3.85 19.86 -17.09
CA LEU A 41 -4.64 18.67 -16.74
C LEU A 41 -4.90 18.53 -15.23
N GLY A 42 -4.34 19.43 -14.42
CA GLY A 42 -4.49 19.48 -12.97
C GLY A 42 -3.54 18.54 -12.23
N PHE A 43 -2.44 18.10 -12.84
CA PHE A 43 -1.38 17.39 -12.13
C PHE A 43 -0.36 18.36 -11.57
N LYS A 44 0.08 18.17 -10.32
CA LYS A 44 1.35 18.70 -9.86
C LYS A 44 2.50 18.00 -10.57
N VAL A 45 3.40 18.76 -11.17
CA VAL A 45 4.59 18.24 -11.86
C VAL A 45 5.85 18.73 -11.14
N THR A 46 6.79 17.84 -10.86
CA THR A 46 8.07 18.16 -10.21
C THR A 46 9.21 18.04 -11.22
N PRO A 47 10.10 19.04 -11.36
CA PRO A 47 11.30 18.91 -12.18
C PRO A 47 12.15 17.72 -11.73
N GLY A 48 12.48 16.83 -12.67
CA GLY A 48 13.30 15.66 -12.38
C GLY A 48 14.79 16.02 -12.47
N GLY A 49 15.31 16.02 -13.69
CA GLY A 49 16.70 16.39 -13.97
C GLY A 49 17.17 15.95 -15.35
N THR A 50 18.48 15.88 -15.54
CA THR A 50 19.12 15.39 -16.78
C THR A 50 19.65 13.98 -16.58
N HIS A 51 19.29 13.05 -17.47
CA HIS A 51 19.77 11.67 -17.42
C HIS A 51 21.26 11.57 -17.72
N ALA A 52 21.89 10.50 -17.23
CA ALA A 52 23.28 10.16 -17.54
C ALA A 52 23.46 10.06 -19.07
N GLY A 53 24.56 10.63 -19.57
CA GLY A 53 24.80 10.84 -21.01
C GLY A 53 24.29 12.18 -21.54
N GLY A 54 23.45 12.90 -20.78
CA GLY A 54 23.11 14.28 -21.07
C GLY A 54 22.22 14.50 -22.29
N LEU A 55 21.57 13.47 -22.80
CA LEU A 55 20.77 13.52 -24.03
C LEU A 55 19.28 13.79 -23.79
N SER A 56 18.79 13.45 -22.60
CA SER A 56 17.40 13.63 -22.21
C SER A 56 17.28 14.26 -20.84
N SER A 57 16.12 14.87 -20.61
CA SER A 57 15.73 15.43 -19.32
C SER A 57 14.28 15.08 -19.03
N ASN A 58 13.93 15.00 -17.74
CA ASN A 58 12.60 14.65 -17.32
C ASN A 58 11.98 15.58 -16.27
N ALA A 59 10.66 15.46 -16.16
CA ALA A 59 9.83 15.90 -15.05
C ALA A 59 8.92 14.74 -14.61
N LEU A 60 8.41 14.82 -13.39
CA LEU A 60 7.74 13.70 -12.72
C LEU A 60 6.35 14.13 -12.24
N VAL A 61 5.37 13.28 -12.50
CA VAL A 61 4.05 13.32 -11.84
C VAL A 61 4.00 12.13 -10.90
N ALA A 62 4.32 12.33 -9.62
CA ALA A 62 4.31 11.28 -8.61
C ALA A 62 2.90 11.14 -8.00
N LEU A 63 2.39 9.91 -7.89
CA LEU A 63 1.06 9.60 -7.37
C LEU A 63 1.16 9.01 -5.95
N ALA A 64 0.05 9.04 -5.21
CA ALA A 64 0.01 8.58 -3.82
C ALA A 64 0.28 7.07 -3.68
N ASP A 65 -0.08 6.30 -4.71
CA ASP A 65 0.20 4.87 -4.83
C ASP A 65 1.68 4.52 -5.10
N GLY A 66 2.55 5.52 -5.22
CA GLY A 66 4.00 5.38 -5.43
C GLY A 66 4.42 5.18 -6.89
N VAL A 67 3.45 5.06 -7.81
CA VAL A 67 3.68 5.09 -9.25
C VAL A 67 3.92 6.54 -9.68
N TYR A 68 4.68 6.75 -10.75
CA TYR A 68 4.81 8.08 -11.34
C TYR A 68 4.72 8.07 -12.87
N ILE A 69 4.44 9.23 -13.46
CA ILE A 69 4.60 9.45 -14.90
C ILE A 69 5.93 10.15 -15.14
N GLU A 70 6.77 9.57 -15.99
CA GLU A 70 8.00 10.22 -16.47
C GLU A 70 7.69 11.03 -17.73
N LEU A 71 7.63 12.35 -17.58
CA LEU A 71 7.61 13.26 -18.71
C LEU A 71 9.04 13.41 -19.21
N ILE A 72 9.37 12.82 -20.35
CA ILE A 72 10.73 12.82 -20.91
C ILE A 72 10.80 13.61 -22.21
N THR A 73 11.91 14.30 -22.44
CA THR A 73 12.25 14.88 -23.74
C THR A 73 13.72 14.64 -24.06
N PHE A 74 14.03 14.45 -25.34
CA PHE A 74 15.40 14.49 -25.84
C PHE A 74 15.79 15.92 -26.18
N LYS A 75 17.07 16.28 -26.03
CA LYS A 75 17.56 17.64 -26.34
C LYS A 75 17.45 17.99 -27.82
N SER A 76 17.60 17.00 -28.69
CA SER A 76 17.61 17.18 -30.14
C SER A 76 16.88 16.01 -30.82
N PRO A 77 16.33 16.23 -32.02
CA PRO A 77 15.80 15.15 -32.84
C PRO A 77 16.86 14.07 -33.11
N PRO A 78 16.45 12.83 -33.42
CA PRO A 78 17.39 11.80 -33.81
C PRO A 78 18.17 12.20 -35.07
N THR A 79 19.45 11.82 -35.11
CA THR A 79 20.37 12.09 -36.22
C THR A 79 20.77 10.80 -36.95
N ASP A 80 21.31 10.93 -38.17
CA ASP A 80 22.00 9.86 -38.88
C ASP A 80 23.46 10.29 -39.16
N PRO A 81 24.48 9.64 -38.54
CA PRO A 81 24.38 8.49 -37.63
C PRO A 81 23.73 8.84 -36.27
N PRO A 82 23.17 7.84 -35.56
CA PRO A 82 22.48 8.07 -34.30
C PRO A 82 23.41 8.63 -33.23
N SER A 83 22.98 9.72 -32.58
CA SER A 83 23.66 10.31 -31.42
C SER A 83 23.61 9.43 -30.17
N SER A 84 22.78 8.39 -30.16
CA SER A 84 22.64 7.44 -29.05
C SER A 84 21.98 6.13 -29.47
N ASP A 85 22.25 5.07 -28.71
CA ASP A 85 21.56 3.77 -28.83
C ASP A 85 20.16 3.77 -28.17
N ASN A 86 19.71 4.92 -27.64
CA ASN A 86 18.40 5.02 -26.97
C ASN A 86 17.29 5.09 -28.01
N TRP A 87 16.69 3.95 -28.30
CA TRP A 87 15.62 3.78 -29.28
C TRP A 87 14.37 4.64 -29.02
N TRP A 88 14.12 5.12 -27.79
CA TRP A 88 13.03 6.06 -27.51
C TRP A 88 13.15 7.38 -28.27
N GLN A 89 14.36 7.79 -28.71
CA GLN A 89 14.55 9.01 -29.50
C GLN A 89 13.83 8.97 -30.87
N TRP A 90 13.49 7.77 -31.34
CA TRP A 90 12.81 7.53 -32.63
C TRP A 90 11.30 7.33 -32.48
N LYS A 91 10.77 7.39 -31.26
CA LYS A 91 9.33 7.27 -30.99
C LYS A 91 8.60 8.56 -31.33
N GLN A 92 7.33 8.43 -31.68
CA GLN A 92 6.43 9.57 -31.72
C GLN A 92 6.17 10.07 -30.30
N PRO A 93 6.02 11.40 -30.09
CA PRO A 93 5.64 11.92 -28.79
C PRO A 93 4.28 11.34 -28.34
N GLY A 94 4.14 11.06 -27.04
CA GLY A 94 3.01 10.36 -26.46
C GLY A 94 3.43 9.31 -25.43
N TRP A 95 2.54 8.35 -25.15
CA TRP A 95 2.87 7.18 -24.34
C TRP A 95 3.82 6.25 -25.10
N ILE A 96 5.05 6.08 -24.61
CA ILE A 96 6.08 5.36 -25.36
C ILE A 96 6.55 4.05 -24.72
N ASP A 97 6.41 3.92 -23.40
CA ASP A 97 6.88 2.74 -22.66
C ASP A 97 6.31 2.72 -21.23
N TRP A 98 6.49 1.61 -20.53
CA TRP A 98 6.10 1.44 -19.13
C TRP A 98 7.05 0.49 -18.40
N ALA A 99 7.15 0.67 -17.08
CA ALA A 99 8.13 0.01 -16.26
C ALA A 99 7.49 -0.76 -15.12
N CYS A 100 8.04 -1.93 -14.81
CA CYS A 100 7.85 -2.58 -13.53
C CYS A 100 9.05 -2.31 -12.60
N LEU A 101 8.81 -2.36 -11.28
CA LEU A 101 9.86 -2.21 -10.27
C LEU A 101 10.75 -3.46 -10.30
N GLY A 102 12.05 -3.25 -10.48
CA GLY A 102 13.04 -4.32 -10.43
C GLY A 102 13.44 -4.60 -9.00
N LEU A 103 13.14 -5.81 -8.51
CA LEU A 103 13.48 -6.25 -7.15
C LEU A 103 14.61 -7.28 -7.11
N ASP A 104 15.25 -7.54 -8.25
CA ASP A 104 16.34 -8.50 -8.38
C ASP A 104 17.35 -8.05 -9.44
N ASP A 105 18.60 -8.49 -9.29
CA ASP A 105 19.69 -8.26 -10.24
C ASP A 105 19.55 -9.12 -11.52
N TYR A 106 18.80 -10.22 -11.42
CA TYR A 106 18.69 -11.29 -12.42
C TYR A 106 17.27 -11.42 -12.99
N ILE A 107 16.53 -10.32 -13.11
CA ILE A 107 15.18 -10.30 -13.72
C ILE A 107 15.15 -10.96 -15.10
N ASP A 108 16.18 -10.76 -15.92
CA ASP A 108 16.32 -11.40 -17.22
C ASP A 108 16.34 -12.93 -17.12
N THR A 109 17.02 -13.46 -16.10
CA THR A 109 17.08 -14.90 -15.83
C THR A 109 15.76 -15.43 -15.28
N ILE A 110 15.11 -14.69 -14.36
CA ILE A 110 13.80 -15.05 -13.81
C ILE A 110 12.76 -15.19 -14.94
N ILE A 111 12.70 -14.22 -15.84
CA ILE A 111 11.76 -14.24 -16.98
C ILE A 111 12.10 -15.37 -17.94
N ALA A 112 13.39 -15.60 -18.24
CA ALA A 112 13.81 -16.69 -19.11
C ALA A 112 13.44 -18.08 -18.54
N GLU A 113 13.56 -18.27 -17.22
CA GLU A 113 13.15 -19.51 -16.56
C GLU A 113 11.63 -19.73 -16.64
N ARG A 114 10.83 -18.67 -16.47
CA ARG A 114 9.37 -18.75 -16.65
C ARG A 114 8.99 -19.07 -18.09
N ASP A 115 9.65 -18.43 -19.07
CA ASP A 115 9.32 -18.61 -20.48
C ASP A 115 9.63 -20.01 -21.02
N ARG A 116 10.52 -20.79 -20.37
CA ARG A 116 10.82 -22.17 -20.79
C ARG A 116 9.58 -23.05 -20.90
N TRP A 117 8.55 -22.77 -20.11
CA TRP A 117 7.33 -23.57 -20.07
C TRP A 117 6.22 -23.01 -20.97
N THR A 118 6.13 -21.68 -21.08
CA THR A 118 5.08 -21.01 -21.88
C THR A 118 5.49 -20.84 -23.34
N ASN A 119 6.79 -20.71 -23.61
CA ASN A 119 7.36 -20.46 -24.93
C ASN A 119 6.70 -19.26 -25.63
N SER A 120 6.53 -18.16 -24.89
CA SER A 120 5.96 -16.90 -25.41
C SER A 120 6.93 -16.16 -26.33
N GLY A 121 8.22 -16.48 -26.24
CA GLY A 121 9.28 -15.88 -27.04
C GLY A 121 9.73 -14.51 -26.54
N VAL A 122 9.36 -14.15 -25.30
CA VAL A 122 9.86 -12.93 -24.64
C VAL A 122 11.30 -13.14 -24.17
N GLU A 123 12.15 -12.16 -24.43
CA GLU A 123 13.56 -12.22 -24.02
C GLU A 123 14.02 -10.85 -23.53
N TYR A 124 14.76 -10.85 -22.43
CA TYR A 124 15.34 -9.64 -21.86
C TYR A 124 16.85 -9.58 -22.10
N GLN A 125 17.36 -8.36 -22.11
CA GLN A 125 18.79 -8.10 -22.03
C GLN A 125 19.22 -8.06 -20.56
N LYS A 126 20.48 -8.37 -20.29
CA LYS A 126 21.07 -8.16 -18.97
C LYS A 126 20.92 -6.70 -18.55
N GLY A 127 20.59 -6.49 -17.27
CA GLY A 127 20.41 -5.16 -16.69
C GLY A 127 21.62 -4.25 -16.89
N ARG A 128 21.37 -2.98 -17.22
CA ARG A 128 22.39 -1.94 -17.39
C ARG A 128 22.17 -0.82 -16.39
N GLU A 129 23.24 -0.34 -15.77
CA GLU A 129 23.14 0.76 -14.83
C GLU A 129 22.99 2.10 -15.55
N GLY A 130 22.15 2.94 -14.98
CA GLY A 130 21.87 4.29 -15.41
C GLY A 130 21.66 5.22 -14.22
N GLY A 131 21.28 6.45 -14.50
CA GLY A 131 21.09 7.44 -13.46
C GLY A 131 20.69 8.81 -13.97
N ARG A 132 20.47 9.74 -13.04
CA ARG A 132 20.33 11.19 -13.31
C ARG A 132 20.91 11.99 -12.16
N LYS A 133 21.15 13.28 -12.39
CA LYS A 133 21.33 14.27 -11.32
C LYS A 133 20.01 14.96 -11.03
N ARG A 134 19.64 15.10 -9.75
CA ARG A 134 18.40 15.78 -9.34
C ARG A 134 18.53 17.29 -9.47
N ALA A 135 17.51 17.94 -10.03
CA ALA A 135 17.56 19.37 -10.37
C ALA A 135 17.69 20.29 -9.14
N GLY A 136 17.20 19.88 -7.96
CA GLY A 136 17.18 20.73 -6.76
C GLY A 136 18.49 20.78 -5.96
N ASP A 137 19.17 19.66 -5.80
CA ASP A 137 20.36 19.54 -4.94
C ASP A 137 21.55 18.83 -5.60
N GLY A 138 21.41 18.44 -6.87
CA GLY A 138 22.48 17.80 -7.63
C GLY A 138 22.84 16.38 -7.17
N LYS A 139 22.09 15.80 -6.22
CA LYS A 139 22.33 14.42 -5.77
C LYS A 139 22.28 13.47 -6.96
N GLU A 140 23.20 12.50 -6.95
CA GLU A 140 23.26 11.46 -7.96
C GLU A 140 22.33 10.31 -7.59
N LEU A 141 21.53 9.90 -8.58
CA LEU A 141 20.56 8.82 -8.46
C LEU A 141 20.95 7.74 -9.43
N ARG A 142 20.97 6.50 -8.96
CA ARG A 142 21.36 5.34 -9.75
C ARG A 142 20.29 4.28 -9.73
N TRP A 143 20.13 3.63 -10.86
CA TRP A 143 19.22 2.52 -11.04
C TRP A 143 19.79 1.54 -12.07
N ARG A 144 19.20 0.35 -12.14
CA ARG A 144 19.48 -0.64 -13.18
C ARG A 144 18.24 -0.85 -14.03
N VAL A 145 18.41 -0.79 -15.34
CA VAL A 145 17.34 -1.00 -16.32
C VAL A 145 17.53 -2.34 -17.03
N THR A 146 16.51 -3.19 -17.00
CA THR A 146 16.45 -4.47 -17.73
C THR A 146 15.34 -4.38 -18.78
N THR A 147 15.69 -4.38 -20.07
CA THR A 147 14.74 -4.12 -21.17
C THR A 147 14.51 -5.37 -22.03
N PRO A 148 13.30 -5.53 -22.62
CA PRO A 148 13.06 -6.53 -23.66
C PRO A 148 14.00 -6.34 -24.87
N ARG A 149 14.34 -7.45 -25.53
CA ARG A 149 15.05 -7.45 -26.83
C ARG A 149 14.09 -7.00 -27.94
N VAL A 150 14.64 -6.37 -28.98
CA VAL A 150 13.87 -5.68 -30.05
C VAL A 150 12.78 -6.56 -30.68
N LYS A 151 13.07 -7.83 -30.95
CA LYS A 151 12.11 -8.76 -31.60
C LYS A 151 11.37 -9.67 -30.61
N HIS A 152 11.52 -9.44 -29.31
CA HIS A 152 11.09 -10.36 -28.26
C HIS A 152 10.37 -9.61 -27.13
N GLY A 153 9.31 -8.88 -27.50
CA GLY A 153 8.40 -8.23 -26.56
C GLY A 153 8.61 -6.73 -26.34
N ARG A 154 9.54 -6.08 -27.07
CA ARG A 154 9.65 -4.60 -27.05
C ARG A 154 8.33 -3.97 -27.49
N ASP A 155 7.95 -2.85 -26.86
CA ASP A 155 6.68 -2.12 -27.05
C ASP A 155 5.42 -2.78 -26.47
N ILE A 156 5.55 -3.99 -25.94
CA ILE A 156 4.45 -4.74 -25.31
C ILE A 156 4.79 -5.00 -23.84
N ALA A 157 5.89 -5.72 -23.60
CA ALA A 157 6.36 -6.06 -22.27
C ALA A 157 7.05 -4.85 -21.60
N PRO A 158 6.92 -4.71 -20.26
CA PRO A 158 7.54 -3.62 -19.53
C PRO A 158 9.06 -3.73 -19.56
N PHE A 159 9.78 -2.64 -19.33
CA PHE A 159 11.14 -2.74 -18.81
C PHE A 159 11.13 -2.78 -17.28
N PHE A 160 12.23 -3.19 -16.66
CA PHE A 160 12.37 -3.17 -15.20
C PHE A 160 13.31 -2.07 -14.77
N CYS A 161 12.95 -1.33 -13.73
CA CYS A 161 13.77 -0.29 -13.13
C CYS A 161 14.05 -0.65 -11.66
N GLN A 162 15.28 -1.04 -11.36
CA GLN A 162 15.73 -1.36 -10.00
C GLN A 162 16.44 -0.15 -9.39
N ASP A 163 15.99 0.31 -8.23
CA ASP A 163 16.64 1.37 -7.46
C ASP A 163 17.99 0.88 -6.89
N LEU A 164 19.11 1.53 -7.27
CA LEU A 164 20.44 1.30 -6.66
C LEU A 164 20.78 2.36 -5.60
N THR A 165 20.06 3.48 -5.65
CA THR A 165 19.99 4.50 -4.60
C THR A 165 18.59 4.52 -4.03
N SER A 166 18.41 4.96 -2.77
CA SER A 166 17.08 5.06 -2.14
C SER A 166 16.04 5.70 -3.07
N ARG A 167 14.90 5.02 -3.22
CA ARG A 167 13.79 5.43 -4.08
C ARG A 167 13.27 6.84 -3.75
N ASP A 168 13.25 7.21 -2.47
CA ASP A 168 12.78 8.52 -2.00
C ASP A 168 13.65 9.68 -2.53
N LEU A 169 14.86 9.38 -3.00
CA LEU A 169 15.66 10.36 -3.73
C LEU A 169 15.15 10.52 -5.17
N ARG A 170 14.73 9.41 -5.81
CA ARG A 170 14.32 9.33 -7.22
C ARG A 170 12.90 9.80 -7.46
N VAL A 171 11.97 9.43 -6.61
CA VAL A 171 10.55 9.71 -6.75
C VAL A 171 10.14 10.70 -5.65
N PRO A 172 9.64 11.89 -6.00
CA PRO A 172 9.10 12.84 -5.03
C PRO A 172 7.94 12.22 -4.23
N ALA A 173 7.83 12.55 -2.95
CA ALA A 173 6.67 12.17 -2.15
C ALA A 173 5.39 12.80 -2.71
N ALA A 174 4.34 11.99 -2.76
CA ALA A 174 2.99 12.40 -3.13
C ALA A 174 1.99 11.74 -2.17
N ASP A 175 1.07 12.55 -1.67
CA ASP A 175 -0.06 12.15 -0.84
C ASP A 175 -1.37 12.24 -1.66
N LEU A 176 -2.50 11.81 -1.09
CA LEU A 176 -3.81 11.72 -1.76
C LEU A 176 -4.40 13.07 -2.22
N ASP A 177 -3.88 14.20 -1.72
CA ASP A 177 -4.29 15.56 -2.10
C ASP A 177 -3.23 16.31 -2.93
N THR A 178 -2.23 15.59 -3.46
CA THR A 178 -1.11 16.20 -4.20
C THR A 178 -1.56 16.92 -5.47
N HIS A 179 -2.53 16.35 -6.19
CA HIS A 179 -2.93 16.83 -7.50
C HIS A 179 -4.26 17.60 -7.43
N PRO A 180 -4.35 18.81 -8.00
CA PRO A 180 -5.61 19.54 -8.16
C PRO A 180 -6.72 18.76 -8.89
N ASN A 181 -6.36 17.83 -9.78
CA ASN A 181 -7.33 16.93 -10.44
C ASN A 181 -7.75 15.73 -9.59
N THR A 182 -7.27 15.63 -8.35
CA THR A 182 -7.55 14.55 -7.39
C THR A 182 -7.05 13.18 -7.82
N ALA A 183 -6.11 13.10 -8.77
CA ALA A 183 -5.50 11.84 -9.16
C ALA A 183 -4.70 11.25 -7.99
N VAL A 184 -4.90 9.96 -7.72
CA VAL A 184 -4.31 9.27 -6.57
C VAL A 184 -3.49 8.04 -6.97
N GLY A 185 -3.72 7.50 -8.17
CA GLY A 185 -3.04 6.31 -8.65
C GLY A 185 -3.43 5.94 -10.08
N ILE A 186 -2.87 4.85 -10.60
CA ILE A 186 -3.19 4.33 -11.94
C ILE A 186 -4.40 3.42 -11.88
N ALA A 187 -5.40 3.69 -12.72
CA ALA A 187 -6.55 2.82 -12.90
C ALA A 187 -6.28 1.67 -13.86
N HIS A 188 -5.71 2.00 -15.01
CA HIS A 188 -5.40 1.00 -16.02
C HIS A 188 -4.36 1.47 -17.03
N ILE A 189 -3.77 0.49 -17.70
CA ILE A 189 -2.95 0.65 -18.90
C ILE A 189 -3.57 -0.23 -19.98
N HIS A 190 -3.90 0.36 -21.12
CA HIS A 190 -4.32 -0.39 -22.30
C HIS A 190 -3.22 -0.38 -23.35
N ILE A 191 -2.77 -1.57 -23.74
CA ILE A 191 -1.79 -1.78 -24.80
C ILE A 191 -2.54 -2.25 -26.04
N GLY A 192 -2.46 -1.47 -27.12
CA GLY A 192 -2.94 -1.87 -28.43
C GLY A 192 -1.87 -2.66 -29.16
N VAL A 193 -2.23 -3.80 -29.75
CA VAL A 193 -1.34 -4.61 -30.59
C VAL A 193 -2.06 -5.03 -31.88
N PRO A 194 -1.34 -5.28 -32.99
CA PRO A 194 -1.96 -5.88 -34.18
C PRO A 194 -2.71 -7.15 -33.81
N GLN A 195 -3.90 -7.37 -34.39
CA GLN A 195 -4.75 -8.52 -34.04
C GLN A 195 -4.02 -9.88 -34.12
N ALA A 196 -3.12 -10.03 -35.10
CA ALA A 196 -2.31 -11.24 -35.28
C ALA A 196 -1.25 -11.47 -34.18
N GLN A 197 -0.93 -10.45 -33.38
CA GLN A 197 0.02 -10.51 -32.27
C GLN A 197 -0.66 -10.61 -30.90
N LEU A 198 -2.00 -10.55 -30.84
CA LEU A 198 -2.74 -10.46 -29.57
C LEU A 198 -2.44 -11.64 -28.64
N ASP A 199 -2.52 -12.88 -29.14
CA ASP A 199 -2.28 -14.07 -28.32
C ASP A 199 -0.82 -14.18 -27.87
N GLN A 200 0.12 -13.78 -28.74
CA GLN A 200 1.54 -13.73 -28.39
C GLN A 200 1.79 -12.69 -27.29
N ALA A 201 1.24 -11.48 -27.42
CA ALA A 201 1.36 -10.43 -26.42
C ALA A 201 0.81 -10.87 -25.06
N ARG A 202 -0.34 -11.56 -25.04
CA ARG A 202 -0.92 -12.13 -23.81
C ARG A 202 0.01 -13.15 -23.17
N ALA A 203 0.55 -14.08 -23.96
CA ALA A 203 1.49 -15.08 -23.47
C ALA A 203 2.76 -14.43 -22.88
N GLN A 204 3.30 -13.42 -23.55
CA GLN A 204 4.49 -12.68 -23.08
C GLN A 204 4.23 -11.98 -21.75
N LEU A 205 3.09 -11.29 -21.62
CA LEU A 205 2.75 -10.61 -20.37
C LEU A 205 2.49 -11.58 -19.23
N SER A 206 1.81 -12.72 -19.46
CA SER A 206 1.61 -13.71 -18.40
C SER A 206 2.94 -14.26 -17.85
N VAL A 207 3.93 -14.46 -18.72
CA VAL A 207 5.28 -14.88 -18.32
C VAL A 207 5.99 -13.78 -17.53
N VAL A 208 5.95 -12.55 -18.04
CA VAL A 208 6.67 -11.42 -17.43
C VAL A 208 6.07 -11.04 -16.08
N LEU A 209 4.74 -11.04 -15.95
CA LEU A 209 4.02 -10.64 -14.74
C LEU A 209 3.78 -11.79 -13.75
N ASP A 210 4.23 -13.01 -14.08
CA ASP A 210 4.03 -14.22 -13.27
C ASP A 210 2.57 -14.45 -12.84
N SER A 211 1.64 -14.10 -13.73
CA SER A 211 0.21 -14.15 -13.43
C SER A 211 -0.60 -14.33 -14.71
N GLN A 212 -1.76 -14.95 -14.58
CA GLN A 212 -2.71 -15.07 -15.68
C GLN A 212 -3.72 -13.92 -15.63
N PRO A 213 -4.22 -13.46 -16.80
CA PRO A 213 -5.29 -12.50 -16.83
C PRO A 213 -6.57 -13.11 -16.24
N ASN A 214 -7.45 -12.25 -15.76
CA ASN A 214 -8.78 -12.64 -15.30
C ASN A 214 -9.74 -12.97 -16.48
N GLU A 215 -10.99 -13.26 -16.17
CA GLU A 215 -12.03 -13.62 -17.15
C GLU A 215 -12.35 -12.55 -18.21
N VAL A 216 -11.90 -11.30 -17.99
CA VAL A 216 -12.07 -10.17 -18.92
C VAL A 216 -10.75 -9.75 -19.58
N ASP A 217 -9.75 -10.63 -19.58
CA ASP A 217 -8.42 -10.47 -20.16
C ASP A 217 -7.58 -9.34 -19.52
N GLU A 218 -7.67 -9.17 -18.20
CA GLU A 218 -6.94 -8.14 -17.45
C GLU A 218 -6.01 -8.73 -16.38
N TRP A 219 -4.77 -8.22 -16.32
CA TRP A 219 -3.83 -8.50 -15.22
C TRP A 219 -3.98 -7.46 -14.12
N GLU A 220 -3.83 -7.91 -12.88
CA GLU A 220 -3.67 -7.03 -11.72
C GLU A 220 -2.20 -6.69 -11.53
N LEU A 221 -1.88 -5.40 -11.46
CA LEU A 221 -0.53 -4.92 -11.16
C LEU A 221 -0.42 -4.54 -9.68
N GLY A 222 0.74 -4.80 -9.07
CA GLY A 222 1.10 -4.18 -7.79
C GLY A 222 1.51 -2.72 -8.00
N VAL A 223 1.61 -1.96 -6.92
CA VAL A 223 2.17 -0.59 -6.94
C VAL A 223 3.23 -0.44 -5.84
N PRO A 224 4.11 0.57 -5.93
CA PRO A 224 5.19 0.71 -4.97
C PRO A 224 4.65 1.00 -3.57
N HIS A 225 3.60 1.78 -3.36
CA HIS A 225 3.07 2.03 -2.00
C HIS A 225 1.90 1.12 -1.59
N GLY A 226 1.74 -0.09 -2.12
CA GLY A 226 0.59 -0.91 -1.72
C GLY A 226 0.23 -2.01 -2.69
N ARG A 227 -0.79 -2.79 -2.32
CA ARG A 227 -1.86 -2.99 -3.30
C ARG A 227 -2.79 -1.80 -3.13
N TYR A 228 -2.82 -0.92 -4.11
CA TYR A 228 -3.91 0.06 -4.18
C TYR A 228 -5.19 -0.75 -4.41
N ASN A 229 -6.29 -0.42 -3.73
CA ASN A 229 -7.58 -1.07 -3.98
C ASN A 229 -8.56 -0.01 -4.52
N PRO A 230 -9.02 -0.14 -5.76
CA PRO A 230 -8.66 -1.18 -6.75
C PRO A 230 -7.22 -1.05 -7.28
N ALA A 231 -6.61 -2.19 -7.57
CA ALA A 231 -5.26 -2.24 -8.13
C ALA A 231 -5.27 -1.85 -9.63
N PRO A 232 -4.18 -1.26 -10.15
CA PRO A 232 -4.09 -0.95 -11.57
C PRO A 232 -4.28 -2.19 -12.43
N ARG A 233 -5.07 -2.04 -13.50
CA ARG A 233 -5.33 -3.13 -14.46
C ARG A 233 -4.50 -2.96 -15.73
N LEU A 234 -3.90 -4.03 -16.21
CA LEU A 234 -3.30 -4.06 -17.53
C LEU A 234 -4.21 -4.84 -18.48
N LYS A 235 -4.45 -4.30 -19.68
CA LYS A 235 -5.18 -4.98 -20.73
C LYS A 235 -4.44 -4.89 -22.05
N VAL A 236 -4.42 -5.99 -22.81
CA VAL A 236 -4.00 -5.98 -24.20
C VAL A 236 -5.21 -6.11 -25.11
N ILE A 237 -5.33 -5.18 -26.05
CA ILE A 237 -6.44 -5.13 -27.00
C ILE A 237 -5.94 -5.24 -28.44
N GLY A 238 -6.71 -5.93 -29.27
CA GLY A 238 -6.49 -5.91 -30.72
C GLY A 238 -6.75 -4.51 -31.26
N SER A 239 -5.79 -3.98 -32.01
CA SER A 239 -5.82 -2.66 -32.62
C SER A 239 -5.67 -2.74 -34.13
N ALA A 240 -6.27 -1.79 -34.84
CA ALA A 240 -6.04 -1.59 -36.27
C ALA A 240 -4.66 -0.95 -36.56
N ASN A 241 -3.97 -0.44 -35.54
CA ASN A 241 -2.62 0.09 -35.68
C ASN A 241 -1.63 -1.03 -35.98
N GLU A 242 -0.71 -0.77 -36.91
CA GLU A 242 0.35 -1.73 -37.28
C GLU A 242 1.45 -1.87 -36.23
N THR A 243 1.54 -0.91 -35.29
CA THR A 243 2.58 -0.88 -34.25
C THR A 243 1.99 -1.07 -32.85
N PRO A 244 2.57 -1.97 -32.03
CA PRO A 244 2.24 -2.08 -30.62
C PRO A 244 2.52 -0.80 -29.84
N GLY A 245 1.72 -0.53 -28.82
CA GLY A 245 1.98 0.55 -27.88
C GLY A 245 0.83 0.85 -26.94
N ILE A 246 1.08 1.74 -25.98
CA ILE A 246 0.08 2.20 -25.02
C ILE A 246 -0.90 3.13 -25.76
N VAL A 247 -2.18 2.77 -25.73
CA VAL A 247 -3.24 3.56 -26.39
C VAL A 247 -4.05 4.39 -25.41
N GLU A 248 -4.04 4.03 -24.13
CA GLU A 248 -4.80 4.70 -23.08
C GLU A 248 -4.19 4.43 -21.71
N VAL A 249 -4.11 5.47 -20.88
CA VAL A 249 -3.78 5.36 -19.46
C VAL A 249 -4.92 5.96 -18.65
N GLY A 250 -5.47 5.17 -17.73
CA GLY A 250 -6.48 5.59 -16.78
C GLY A 250 -5.86 5.97 -15.44
N PHE A 251 -6.38 7.02 -14.81
CA PHE A 251 -6.01 7.44 -13.46
C PHE A 251 -7.22 7.32 -12.54
N TYR A 252 -7.00 6.78 -11.35
CA TYR A 252 -7.98 6.89 -10.29
C TYR A 252 -8.04 8.31 -9.76
N VAL A 253 -9.25 8.84 -9.61
CA VAL A 253 -9.54 10.16 -9.06
C VAL A 253 -10.58 10.07 -7.95
N LYS A 254 -10.52 10.99 -6.98
CA LYS A 254 -11.55 11.09 -5.92
C LYS A 254 -12.93 11.45 -6.48
N LYS A 255 -13.00 12.08 -7.65
CA LYS A 255 -14.26 12.42 -8.34
C LYS A 255 -14.08 12.33 -9.85
N ALA A 256 -14.96 11.60 -10.54
CA ALA A 256 -14.92 11.51 -12.00
C ALA A 256 -14.92 12.91 -12.65
N ARG A 257 -14.11 13.05 -13.70
CA ARG A 257 -14.19 14.17 -14.64
C ARG A 257 -14.73 13.64 -15.97
N GLU A 258 -15.71 14.34 -16.53
CA GLU A 258 -16.23 14.03 -17.87
C GLU A 258 -15.29 14.58 -18.95
N GLY A 259 -15.09 13.79 -20.01
CA GLY A 259 -14.32 14.15 -21.19
C GLY A 259 -12.99 13.39 -21.31
N ASP A 260 -12.62 13.02 -22.54
CA ASP A 260 -11.28 12.52 -22.85
C ASP A 260 -10.28 13.68 -22.66
N ALA A 261 -9.35 13.53 -21.72
CA ALA A 261 -8.20 14.39 -21.65
C ALA A 261 -7.15 13.87 -22.63
N THR A 262 -6.72 14.72 -23.55
CA THR A 262 -5.49 14.49 -24.31
C THR A 262 -4.58 15.68 -24.10
N ASP A 263 -3.30 15.42 -23.86
CA ASP A 263 -2.27 16.45 -23.90
C ASP A 263 -1.86 16.80 -25.37
N GLY A 264 -2.56 16.18 -26.33
CA GLY A 264 -2.30 16.21 -27.76
C GLY A 264 -1.53 14.99 -28.28
N PHE A 265 -1.05 14.11 -27.40
CA PHE A 265 -0.10 13.04 -27.74
C PHE A 265 -0.42 11.68 -27.10
N GLY A 266 -1.39 11.59 -26.19
CA GLY A 266 -1.93 10.33 -25.68
C GLY A 266 -3.34 10.49 -25.10
N LYS A 267 -4.08 9.37 -24.96
CA LYS A 267 -5.39 9.36 -24.28
C LYS A 267 -5.20 9.17 -22.77
N VAL A 268 -5.76 10.10 -22.00
CA VAL A 268 -5.82 10.11 -20.53
C VAL A 268 -7.29 9.98 -20.12
N VAL A 269 -7.58 9.01 -19.26
CA VAL A 269 -8.93 8.79 -18.71
C VAL A 269 -8.91 8.99 -17.21
N PHE A 270 -9.89 9.69 -16.67
CA PHE A 270 -10.08 9.81 -15.22
C PHE A 270 -11.24 8.90 -14.80
N LYS A 271 -10.91 7.89 -13.99
CA LYS A 271 -11.87 6.93 -13.45
C LYS A 271 -12.06 7.23 -11.96
N GLU A 272 -13.29 7.43 -11.54
CA GLU A 272 -13.56 7.53 -10.11
C GLU A 272 -13.17 6.23 -9.41
N LEU A 273 -12.59 6.36 -8.22
CA LEU A 273 -12.34 5.21 -7.37
C LEU A 273 -13.66 4.45 -7.18
N PRO A 274 -13.74 3.16 -7.57
CA PRO A 274 -14.91 2.39 -7.27
C PRO A 274 -15.05 2.31 -5.74
N PRO A 275 -16.28 2.43 -5.21
CA PRO A 275 -16.50 2.29 -3.78
C PRO A 275 -16.06 0.90 -3.31
N GLY A 276 -14.93 0.83 -2.62
CA GLY A 276 -14.49 -0.32 -1.85
C GLY A 276 -14.52 -0.02 -0.36
N LYS A 277 -14.84 -1.00 0.48
CA LYS A 277 -14.98 -0.79 1.94
C LYS A 277 -13.71 -0.21 2.59
N LEU A 278 -12.52 -0.61 2.12
CA LEU A 278 -11.26 -0.02 2.63
C LEU A 278 -11.08 1.42 2.15
N SER A 279 -11.33 1.72 0.87
CA SER A 279 -11.24 3.10 0.36
C SER A 279 -12.28 4.03 0.99
N GLU A 280 -13.47 3.53 1.32
CA GLU A 280 -14.48 4.26 2.08
C GLU A 280 -14.00 4.56 3.50
N ALA A 281 -13.41 3.58 4.18
CA ALA A 281 -12.80 3.78 5.50
C ALA A 281 -11.64 4.78 5.43
N VAL A 282 -10.74 4.64 4.47
CA VAL A 282 -9.62 5.59 4.26
C VAL A 282 -10.17 7.00 4.03
N ALA A 283 -11.10 7.18 3.09
CA ALA A 283 -11.69 8.48 2.80
C ALA A 283 -12.40 9.09 4.02
N HIS A 284 -13.09 8.27 4.81
CA HIS A 284 -13.72 8.71 6.05
C HIS A 284 -12.69 9.22 7.06
N TRP A 285 -11.61 8.47 7.29
CA TRP A 285 -10.56 8.86 8.24
C TRP A 285 -9.74 10.06 7.75
N GLU A 286 -9.51 10.19 6.44
CA GLU A 286 -8.93 11.39 5.85
C GLU A 286 -9.83 12.61 6.00
N HIS A 287 -11.16 12.43 5.88
CA HIS A 287 -12.13 13.50 6.09
C HIS A 287 -12.12 14.00 7.55
N LEU A 288 -11.87 13.11 8.51
CA LEU A 288 -11.61 13.47 9.91
C LEU A 288 -10.25 14.18 10.12
N GLY A 289 -9.48 14.40 9.06
CA GLY A 289 -8.22 15.12 9.07
C GLY A 289 -7.03 14.29 9.55
N PHE A 290 -7.12 12.96 9.50
CA PHE A 290 -5.97 12.09 9.72
C PHE A 290 -5.22 11.83 8.40
N LYS A 291 -3.88 11.93 8.41
CA LYS A 291 -3.06 11.27 7.40
C LYS A 291 -3.19 9.74 7.54
N VAL A 292 -3.61 9.08 6.46
CA VAL A 292 -3.71 7.62 6.36
C VAL A 292 -2.59 7.09 5.46
N ILE A 293 -1.89 6.06 5.92
CA ILE A 293 -0.77 5.43 5.22
C ILE A 293 -1.24 4.08 4.68
N PRO A 294 -0.95 3.73 3.41
CA PRO A 294 -1.22 2.39 2.91
C PRO A 294 -0.55 1.30 3.77
N GLY A 295 -1.31 0.26 4.08
CA GLY A 295 -0.81 -0.91 4.79
C GLY A 295 -0.40 -2.00 3.81
N GLY A 296 -1.29 -2.94 3.56
CA GLY A 296 -1.13 -4.02 2.58
C GLY A 296 -2.15 -5.14 2.78
N THR A 297 -2.06 -6.20 1.98
CA THR A 297 -2.87 -7.42 2.15
C THR A 297 -2.18 -8.37 3.14
N HIS A 298 -2.95 -8.92 4.07
CA HIS A 298 -2.47 -9.94 5.01
C HIS A 298 -2.07 -11.22 4.28
N ALA A 299 -1.16 -12.02 4.89
CA ALA A 299 -0.59 -13.21 4.24
C ALA A 299 -1.63 -14.26 3.82
N ASP A 300 -2.81 -14.29 4.45
CA ASP A 300 -3.92 -15.17 4.09
C ASP A 300 -4.71 -14.71 2.85
N GLY A 301 -4.47 -13.47 2.39
CA GLY A 301 -5.17 -12.87 1.25
C GLY A 301 -6.62 -12.48 1.53
N LEU A 302 -7.11 -12.58 2.77
CA LEU A 302 -8.53 -12.35 3.09
C LEU A 302 -8.85 -10.89 3.31
N THR A 303 -7.91 -10.15 3.90
CA THR A 303 -8.10 -8.75 4.30
C THR A 303 -6.91 -7.89 3.88
N SER A 304 -7.18 -6.61 3.64
CA SER A 304 -6.16 -5.56 3.55
C SER A 304 -6.39 -4.48 4.58
N ASN A 305 -5.30 -3.77 4.88
CA ASN A 305 -5.34 -2.66 5.81
C ASN A 305 -4.71 -1.36 5.28
N ALA A 306 -5.04 -0.29 5.98
CA ALA A 306 -4.37 1.01 5.98
C ALA A 306 -4.15 1.45 7.44
N LEU A 307 -3.22 2.36 7.67
CA LEU A 307 -2.75 2.72 9.02
C LEU A 307 -2.88 4.23 9.26
N VAL A 308 -3.31 4.60 10.46
CA VAL A 308 -3.11 5.95 11.02
C VAL A 308 -2.11 5.82 12.15
N THR A 309 -0.90 6.34 11.99
CA THR A 309 0.18 6.25 12.98
C THR A 309 0.27 7.52 13.81
N LEU A 310 0.35 7.40 15.14
CA LEU A 310 0.40 8.54 16.07
C LEU A 310 1.80 8.72 16.67
N ALA A 311 2.07 9.92 17.21
CA ALA A 311 3.38 10.27 17.78
C ALA A 311 3.70 9.53 19.08
N ASP A 312 2.68 9.00 19.77
CA ASP A 312 2.84 8.09 20.91
C ASP A 312 3.21 6.65 20.51
N GLY A 313 3.32 6.37 19.21
CA GLY A 313 3.65 5.05 18.66
C GLY A 313 2.47 4.07 18.63
N VAL A 314 1.27 4.49 19.04
CA VAL A 314 0.02 3.78 18.79
C VAL A 314 -0.41 4.01 17.34
N TYR A 315 -1.14 3.06 16.76
CA TYR A 315 -1.72 3.22 15.43
C TYR A 315 -3.16 2.70 15.39
N ILE A 316 -3.95 3.25 14.48
CA ILE A 316 -5.27 2.73 14.12
C ILE A 316 -5.11 1.90 12.85
N GLU A 317 -5.60 0.66 12.88
CA GLU A 317 -5.67 -0.21 11.72
C GLU A 317 -7.06 -0.10 11.08
N LEU A 318 -7.13 0.48 9.88
CA LEU A 318 -8.30 0.41 9.02
C LEU A 318 -8.22 -0.90 8.27
N ILE A 319 -9.18 -1.80 8.45
CA ILE A 319 -9.14 -3.14 7.85
C ILE A 319 -10.44 -3.42 7.08
N ALA A 320 -10.31 -4.05 5.92
CA ALA A 320 -11.46 -4.56 5.17
C ALA A 320 -11.16 -5.93 4.56
N PHE A 321 -12.20 -6.72 4.35
CA PHE A 321 -12.08 -7.92 3.53
C PHE A 321 -11.94 -7.56 2.05
N GLU A 322 -11.06 -8.26 1.34
CA GLU A 322 -10.83 -8.09 -0.10
C GLU A 322 -12.07 -8.47 -0.93
N LYS A 323 -12.88 -9.39 -0.40
CA LYS A 323 -14.17 -9.82 -0.94
C LYS A 323 -15.22 -9.81 0.17
N PRO A 324 -16.52 -9.66 -0.14
CA PRO A 324 -17.56 -9.86 0.86
C PRO A 324 -17.35 -11.18 1.61
N PRO A 325 -17.32 -11.20 2.96
CA PRO A 325 -17.03 -12.40 3.74
C PRO A 325 -18.26 -13.33 3.83
N THR A 326 -18.87 -13.63 2.69
CA THR A 326 -20.08 -14.46 2.57
C THR A 326 -19.76 -15.91 2.25
N GLU A 327 -18.55 -16.20 1.75
CA GLU A 327 -18.11 -17.53 1.36
C GLU A 327 -16.75 -17.89 2.00
N LEU A 328 -16.45 -19.20 2.07
CA LEU A 328 -15.18 -19.69 2.58
C LEU A 328 -14.00 -19.27 1.68
N PRO A 329 -12.82 -18.97 2.25
CA PRO A 329 -12.51 -19.06 3.68
C PRO A 329 -12.95 -17.83 4.49
N ALA A 330 -13.29 -16.73 3.84
CA ALA A 330 -13.57 -15.44 4.50
C ALA A 330 -14.75 -15.52 5.49
N SER A 331 -15.78 -16.32 5.20
CA SER A 331 -16.95 -16.48 6.08
C SER A 331 -16.66 -17.15 7.43
N ASP A 332 -15.54 -17.89 7.55
CA ASP A 332 -15.10 -18.53 8.81
C ASP A 332 -14.17 -17.64 9.62
N HIS A 333 -13.75 -16.50 9.05
CA HIS A 333 -12.93 -15.53 9.75
C HIS A 333 -13.71 -14.94 10.94
N TRP A 334 -13.08 -14.85 12.12
CA TRP A 334 -13.77 -14.43 13.36
C TRP A 334 -14.34 -13.00 13.32
N TRP A 335 -13.81 -12.13 12.45
CA TRP A 335 -14.38 -10.80 12.18
C TRP A 335 -15.47 -10.76 11.10
N ALA A 336 -15.75 -11.86 10.39
CA ALA A 336 -16.70 -11.89 9.27
C ALA A 336 -18.12 -11.43 9.63
N LYS A 337 -18.52 -11.65 10.89
CA LYS A 337 -19.84 -11.31 11.43
C LYS A 337 -19.88 -9.98 12.18
N LYS A 338 -18.76 -9.26 12.27
CA LYS A 338 -18.70 -7.96 12.92
C LYS A 338 -19.30 -6.89 12.00
N HIS A 339 -20.01 -5.94 12.59
CA HIS A 339 -20.45 -4.74 11.87
C HIS A 339 -19.26 -3.78 11.68
N PRO A 340 -19.28 -2.95 10.62
CA PRO A 340 -18.32 -1.87 10.45
C PRO A 340 -18.22 -0.97 11.71
N GLY A 341 -17.00 -0.60 12.07
CA GLY A 341 -16.69 0.17 13.28
C GLY A 341 -15.47 -0.37 14.03
N TRP A 342 -15.36 -0.03 15.31
CA TRP A 342 -14.32 -0.53 16.20
C TRP A 342 -14.56 -2.02 16.53
N ILE A 343 -13.72 -2.91 15.99
CA ILE A 343 -13.92 -4.37 16.08
C ILE A 343 -13.05 -5.08 17.11
N ASP A 344 -11.85 -4.55 17.41
CA ASP A 344 -10.87 -5.14 18.31
C ASP A 344 -9.81 -4.12 18.75
N TRP A 345 -8.95 -4.48 19.71
CA TRP A 345 -7.82 -3.66 20.15
C TRP A 345 -6.66 -4.51 20.68
N ALA A 346 -5.44 -3.97 20.59
CA ALA A 346 -4.23 -4.72 20.90
C ALA A 346 -3.33 -3.99 21.89
N CYS A 347 -2.72 -4.76 22.79
CA CYS A 347 -1.55 -4.34 23.56
C CYS A 347 -0.26 -4.76 22.85
N LEU A 348 0.80 -3.96 23.00
CA LEU A 348 2.12 -4.34 22.52
C LEU A 348 2.65 -5.54 23.33
N GLY A 349 2.95 -6.65 22.65
CA GLY A 349 3.56 -7.82 23.26
C GLY A 349 5.06 -7.59 23.44
N LEU A 350 5.56 -7.73 24.67
CA LEU A 350 6.97 -7.53 25.02
C LEU A 350 7.71 -8.83 25.36
N GLU A 351 7.04 -9.97 25.25
CA GLU A 351 7.58 -11.29 25.57
C GLU A 351 6.90 -12.38 24.73
N ASP A 352 7.54 -13.54 24.63
CA ASP A 352 7.11 -14.64 23.75
C ASP A 352 5.85 -15.38 24.23
N HIS A 353 5.61 -15.40 25.55
CA HIS A 353 4.59 -16.25 26.20
C HIS A 353 3.64 -15.44 27.08
N VAL A 354 3.00 -14.42 26.49
CA VAL A 354 2.00 -13.59 27.18
C VAL A 354 0.84 -14.44 27.73
N ASP A 355 0.47 -15.51 27.04
CA ASP A 355 -0.52 -16.49 27.49
C ASP A 355 -0.18 -17.07 28.87
N ARG A 356 1.07 -17.48 29.09
CA ARG A 356 1.54 -18.01 30.38
C ARG A 356 1.64 -16.94 31.45
N THR A 357 2.01 -15.72 31.08
CA THR A 357 2.04 -14.59 32.02
C THR A 357 0.65 -14.25 32.52
N ILE A 358 -0.35 -14.23 31.63
CA ILE A 358 -1.76 -14.00 31.99
C ILE A 358 -2.29 -15.15 32.85
N GLU A 359 -2.03 -16.41 32.46
CA GLU A 359 -2.39 -17.59 33.27
C GLU A 359 -1.79 -17.50 34.68
N ALA A 360 -0.52 -17.12 34.80
CA ALA A 360 0.13 -16.96 36.10
C ALA A 360 -0.48 -15.85 36.95
N ARG A 361 -0.94 -14.74 36.34
CA ARG A 361 -1.63 -13.65 37.05
C ARG A 361 -3.04 -14.03 37.49
N ASP A 362 -3.74 -14.88 36.72
CA ASP A 362 -5.09 -15.30 37.09
C ASP A 362 -5.13 -16.27 38.28
N LYS A 363 -4.00 -16.92 38.58
CA LYS A 363 -3.85 -17.82 39.74
C LYS A 363 -4.16 -17.07 41.05
N GLY A 364 -5.35 -17.31 41.57
CA GLY A 364 -5.85 -16.72 42.82
C GLY A 364 -6.74 -15.49 42.64
N VAL A 365 -6.96 -15.01 41.41
CA VAL A 365 -7.96 -13.98 41.10
C VAL A 365 -9.28 -14.63 40.67
N GLY A 366 -9.22 -15.68 39.84
CA GLY A 366 -10.40 -16.39 39.36
C GLY A 366 -11.22 -15.59 38.35
N SER A 367 -10.55 -14.84 37.47
CA SER A 367 -11.22 -14.12 36.37
C SER A 367 -11.59 -15.03 35.19
N GLU A 368 -11.09 -16.27 35.19
CA GLU A 368 -11.33 -17.29 34.15
C GLU A 368 -10.84 -16.88 32.76
N VAL A 369 -10.03 -15.82 32.66
CA VAL A 369 -9.50 -15.33 31.38
C VAL A 369 -8.46 -16.31 30.85
N GLU A 370 -8.68 -16.79 29.63
CA GLU A 370 -7.75 -17.70 28.96
C GLU A 370 -7.29 -17.11 27.63
N TYR A 371 -6.00 -17.30 27.34
CA TYR A 371 -5.38 -16.93 26.07
C TYR A 371 -4.94 -18.18 25.32
N GLN A 372 -4.93 -18.07 24.00
CA GLN A 372 -4.38 -19.08 23.11
C GLN A 372 -2.85 -18.92 23.06
N GLU A 373 -2.14 -19.98 22.66
CA GLU A 373 -0.73 -19.87 22.33
C GLU A 373 -0.52 -18.85 21.19
N GLY A 374 0.55 -18.07 21.29
CA GLY A 374 0.89 -17.04 20.31
C GLY A 374 1.12 -17.63 18.92
N GLN A 375 0.50 -17.04 17.90
CA GLN A 375 0.62 -17.48 16.51
C GLN A 375 1.44 -16.46 15.72
N GLU A 376 2.40 -16.94 14.94
CA GLU A 376 3.20 -16.09 14.07
C GLU A 376 2.42 -15.74 12.80
N GLY A 377 2.48 -14.47 12.43
CA GLY A 377 1.91 -13.93 11.21
C GLY A 377 2.88 -12.93 10.57
N GLY A 378 2.47 -12.40 9.44
CA GLY A 378 3.28 -11.42 8.72
C GLY A 378 2.55 -10.82 7.53
N ARG A 379 3.18 -9.82 6.94
CA ARG A 379 2.85 -9.30 5.61
C ARG A 379 4.14 -8.84 4.93
N LYS A 380 4.08 -8.63 3.61
CA LYS A 380 5.12 -7.88 2.91
C LYS A 380 4.75 -6.41 2.92
N ARG A 381 5.71 -5.55 3.29
CA ARG A 381 5.53 -4.11 3.16
C ARG A 381 5.53 -3.78 1.68
N ALA A 382 4.57 -2.97 1.27
CA ALA A 382 4.39 -2.76 -0.16
C ALA A 382 5.47 -1.86 -0.78
N SER A 383 6.02 -0.90 -0.01
CA SER A 383 7.07 0.06 -0.43
C SER A 383 8.29 -0.58 -1.08
N ASP A 384 8.72 -1.72 -0.56
CA ASP A 384 10.01 -2.33 -0.84
C ASP A 384 9.98 -3.88 -0.82
N GLY A 385 8.82 -4.47 -0.52
CA GLY A 385 8.67 -5.92 -0.42
C GLY A 385 9.28 -6.53 0.84
N GLU A 386 9.77 -5.73 1.80
CA GLU A 386 10.35 -6.25 3.03
C GLU A 386 9.32 -7.07 3.82
N GLU A 387 9.77 -8.23 4.30
CA GLU A 387 8.93 -9.11 5.11
C GLU A 387 8.91 -8.61 6.55
N LEU A 388 7.72 -8.29 7.07
CA LEU A 388 7.53 -8.00 8.48
C LEU A 388 6.74 -9.12 9.15
N LYS A 389 7.20 -9.54 10.33
CA LYS A 389 6.66 -10.65 11.10
C LYS A 389 6.27 -10.21 12.49
N TRP A 390 5.22 -10.82 13.00
CA TRP A 390 4.73 -10.60 14.35
C TRP A 390 4.21 -11.90 14.94
N ARG A 391 4.04 -11.92 16.26
CA ARG A 391 3.31 -12.96 16.98
C ARG A 391 2.08 -12.34 17.63
N VAL A 392 0.92 -12.92 17.38
CA VAL A 392 -0.37 -12.50 17.97
C VAL A 392 -0.86 -13.54 18.98
N THR A 393 -1.16 -13.08 20.19
CA THR A 393 -1.70 -13.91 21.28
C THR A 393 -3.10 -13.44 21.59
N PHE A 394 -4.10 -14.18 21.10
CA PHE A 394 -5.52 -13.83 21.26
C PHE A 394 -6.13 -14.47 22.51
N PRO A 395 -7.13 -13.83 23.14
CA PRO A 395 -7.97 -14.51 24.12
C PRO A 395 -8.70 -15.70 23.48
N GLN A 396 -9.10 -16.69 24.28
CA GLN A 396 -10.01 -17.74 23.82
C GLN A 396 -11.32 -17.11 23.29
N LEU A 397 -11.89 -17.69 22.22
CA LEU A 397 -13.02 -17.06 21.50
C LEU A 397 -14.24 -16.79 22.40
N ARG A 398 -14.43 -17.62 23.43
CA ARG A 398 -15.52 -17.48 24.42
C ARG A 398 -15.48 -16.19 25.24
N HIS A 399 -14.34 -15.51 25.33
CA HIS A 399 -14.21 -14.20 25.99
C HIS A 399 -14.64 -13.03 25.08
N GLY A 400 -14.95 -13.32 23.81
CA GLY A 400 -15.30 -12.33 22.80
C GLY A 400 -14.08 -11.60 22.23
N ARG A 401 -14.14 -11.24 20.94
CA ARG A 401 -13.15 -10.38 20.29
C ARG A 401 -13.52 -8.91 20.54
N GLY A 402 -12.54 -8.12 21.00
CA GLY A 402 -12.70 -6.72 21.40
C GLY A 402 -13.05 -6.47 22.87
N THR A 403 -13.40 -7.49 23.66
CA THR A 403 -13.70 -7.34 25.11
C THR A 403 -12.43 -7.14 25.94
N VAL A 404 -11.44 -8.00 25.74
CA VAL A 404 -10.10 -7.90 26.32
C VAL A 404 -9.09 -7.84 25.16
N PRO A 405 -7.93 -7.18 25.34
CA PRO A 405 -7.00 -6.96 24.23
C PRO A 405 -6.36 -8.28 23.81
N PHE A 406 -6.03 -8.42 22.54
CA PHE A 406 -4.99 -9.36 22.13
C PHE A 406 -3.60 -8.71 22.25
N TYR A 407 -2.55 -9.52 22.21
CA TYR A 407 -1.18 -9.00 22.25
C TYR A 407 -0.52 -9.20 20.90
N CYS A 408 0.22 -8.19 20.43
CA CYS A 408 0.96 -8.24 19.18
C CYS A 408 2.43 -7.91 19.45
N GLN A 409 3.29 -8.92 19.32
CA GLN A 409 4.74 -8.82 19.48
C GLN A 409 5.39 -8.69 18.09
N ASP A 410 6.22 -7.67 17.91
CA ASP A 410 7.03 -7.50 16.71
C ASP A 410 8.19 -8.51 16.70
N LEU A 411 8.30 -9.35 15.65
CA LEU A 411 9.40 -10.30 15.46
C LEU A 411 10.47 -9.74 14.49
N THR A 412 10.09 -8.76 13.68
CA THR A 412 10.97 -7.89 12.89
C THR A 412 10.97 -6.48 13.50
N PRO A 413 11.92 -5.58 13.17
CA PRO A 413 11.91 -4.22 13.71
C PRO A 413 10.55 -3.54 13.51
N ARG A 414 10.01 -2.95 14.58
CA ARG A 414 8.62 -2.46 14.65
C ARG A 414 8.36 -1.35 13.64
N GLU A 415 9.34 -0.49 13.41
CA GLU A 415 9.32 0.59 12.43
C GLU A 415 9.02 0.09 11.00
N LEU A 416 9.28 -1.20 10.73
CA LEU A 416 8.93 -1.81 9.45
C LEU A 416 7.42 -2.01 9.30
N ARG A 417 6.72 -2.22 10.42
CA ARG A 417 5.27 -2.45 10.47
C ARG A 417 4.47 -1.19 10.76
N VAL A 418 4.99 -0.35 11.65
CA VAL A 418 4.38 0.89 12.12
C VAL A 418 5.35 2.04 11.84
N PRO A 419 5.22 2.73 10.69
CA PRO A 419 6.02 3.89 10.38
C PRO A 419 5.95 4.97 11.48
N ALA A 420 7.03 5.73 11.65
CA ALA A 420 7.06 6.80 12.63
C ALA A 420 6.11 7.94 12.24
N ALA A 421 5.51 8.58 13.24
CA ALA A 421 4.73 9.80 13.12
C ALA A 421 5.17 10.83 14.16
N ASP A 422 5.06 12.11 13.80
CA ASP A 422 5.34 13.25 14.66
C ASP A 422 4.04 13.97 15.06
N VAL A 423 4.10 14.84 16.08
CA VAL A 423 2.96 15.64 16.56
C VAL A 423 2.30 16.50 15.46
N GLY A 424 3.04 16.83 14.39
CA GLY A 424 2.54 17.60 13.24
C GLY A 424 2.00 16.77 12.08
N THR A 425 1.88 15.44 12.22
CA THR A 425 1.58 14.55 11.10
C THR A 425 0.17 14.72 10.56
N HIS A 426 -0.82 14.91 11.44
CA HIS A 426 -2.22 14.94 11.07
C HIS A 426 -2.76 16.38 10.98
N PRO A 427 -3.44 16.76 9.88
CA PRO A 427 -4.12 18.05 9.75
C PRO A 427 -5.09 18.40 10.89
N ASN A 428 -5.79 17.40 11.45
CA ASN A 428 -6.67 17.55 12.61
C ASN A 428 -5.93 17.77 13.93
N THR A 429 -4.59 17.77 13.91
CA THR A 429 -3.70 17.95 15.06
C THR A 429 -3.72 16.85 16.10
N ALA A 430 -4.39 15.72 15.85
CA ALA A 430 -4.28 14.55 16.71
C ALA A 430 -2.85 14.02 16.72
N PHE A 431 -2.34 13.62 17.89
CA PHE A 431 -0.96 13.13 18.02
C PHE A 431 -0.79 11.92 18.96
N GLY A 432 -1.84 11.53 19.71
CA GLY A 432 -1.79 10.36 20.58
C GLY A 432 -3.18 9.93 21.03
N ILE A 433 -3.29 8.77 21.67
CA ILE A 433 -4.55 8.27 22.25
C ILE A 433 -4.78 8.90 23.62
N ALA A 434 -6.00 9.42 23.83
CA ALA A 434 -6.45 9.94 25.12
C ALA A 434 -7.21 8.87 25.92
N HIS A 435 -8.12 8.14 25.26
CA HIS A 435 -8.88 7.11 25.95
C HIS A 435 -9.48 6.07 25.00
N LEU A 436 -9.79 4.91 25.56
CA LEU A 436 -10.61 3.86 24.97
C LEU A 436 -11.79 3.61 25.91
N HIS A 437 -13.02 3.80 25.44
CA HIS A 437 -14.22 3.47 26.21
C HIS A 437 -14.79 2.13 25.74
N LEU A 438 -14.81 1.15 26.65
CA LEU A 438 -15.41 -0.16 26.41
C LEU A 438 -16.80 -0.19 27.05
N ALA A 439 -17.83 -0.28 26.21
CA ALA A 439 -19.19 -0.51 26.63
C ALA A 439 -19.35 -1.96 27.09
N VAL A 440 -19.89 -2.16 28.30
CA VAL A 440 -20.08 -3.48 28.92
C VAL A 440 -21.49 -3.58 29.50
N PRO A 441 -22.21 -4.70 29.27
CA PRO A 441 -23.50 -4.94 29.90
C PRO A 441 -23.36 -4.98 31.43
N PRO A 442 -24.30 -4.41 32.22
CA PRO A 442 -24.21 -4.40 33.69
C PRO A 442 -23.97 -5.79 34.30
N ALA A 443 -24.56 -6.83 33.72
CA ALA A 443 -24.40 -8.22 34.17
C ALA A 443 -22.98 -8.79 33.97
N GLN A 444 -22.19 -8.21 33.06
CA GLN A 444 -20.82 -8.65 32.76
C GLN A 444 -19.75 -7.74 33.35
N LEU A 445 -20.13 -6.60 33.95
CA LEU A 445 -19.21 -5.55 34.37
C LEU A 445 -18.12 -6.06 35.31
N GLU A 446 -18.50 -6.76 36.38
CA GLU A 446 -17.53 -7.26 37.37
C GLU A 446 -16.62 -8.35 36.79
N GLN A 447 -17.15 -9.20 35.91
CA GLN A 447 -16.35 -10.23 35.23
C GLN A 447 -15.31 -9.59 34.32
N VAL A 448 -15.73 -8.67 33.43
CA VAL A 448 -14.83 -7.99 32.50
C VAL A 448 -13.80 -7.14 33.25
N LYS A 449 -14.20 -6.50 34.35
CA LYS A 449 -13.30 -5.77 35.24
C LYS A 449 -12.23 -6.69 35.83
N ALA A 450 -12.60 -7.85 36.36
CA ALA A 450 -11.64 -8.82 36.88
C ALA A 450 -10.68 -9.34 35.79
N GLN A 451 -11.21 -9.65 34.60
CA GLN A 451 -10.41 -10.10 33.45
C GLN A 451 -9.41 -9.04 33.01
N LEU A 452 -9.84 -7.78 32.84
CA LEU A 452 -8.95 -6.68 32.47
C LEU A 452 -7.88 -6.43 33.52
N SER A 453 -8.20 -6.52 34.81
CA SER A 453 -7.19 -6.36 35.87
C SER A 453 -6.08 -7.42 35.79
N VAL A 454 -6.42 -8.67 35.46
CA VAL A 454 -5.45 -9.76 35.25
C VAL A 454 -4.63 -9.52 33.99
N VAL A 455 -5.31 -9.23 32.88
CA VAL A 455 -4.68 -9.04 31.56
C VAL A 455 -3.72 -7.85 31.58
N LEU A 456 -4.17 -6.69 32.07
CA LEU A 456 -3.37 -5.46 32.16
C LEU A 456 -2.36 -5.49 33.32
N GLY A 457 -2.53 -6.40 34.29
CA GLY A 457 -1.66 -6.52 35.46
C GLY A 457 -1.77 -5.34 36.44
N THR A 458 -2.83 -4.54 36.34
CA THR A 458 -3.08 -3.35 37.16
C THR A 458 -4.55 -3.29 37.55
N GLN A 459 -4.87 -2.55 38.62
CA GLN A 459 -6.25 -2.39 39.09
C GLN A 459 -6.83 -1.06 38.57
N PRO A 460 -8.14 -1.01 38.30
CA PRO A 460 -8.80 0.23 37.94
C PRO A 460 -8.95 1.15 39.14
N ASN A 461 -9.13 2.45 38.87
CA ASN A 461 -9.56 3.42 39.88
C ASN A 461 -11.07 3.30 40.18
N ASP A 462 -11.58 4.16 41.09
CA ASP A 462 -12.99 4.19 41.51
C ASP A 462 -13.97 4.50 40.36
N SER A 463 -13.48 5.06 39.24
CA SER A 463 -14.25 5.34 38.03
C SER A 463 -14.21 4.21 37.00
N ASN A 464 -13.68 3.04 37.37
CA ASN A 464 -13.43 1.89 36.48
C ASN A 464 -12.50 2.24 35.30
N GLU A 465 -11.42 2.97 35.57
CA GLU A 465 -10.41 3.34 34.58
C GLU A 465 -9.05 2.74 34.90
N TRP A 466 -8.37 2.23 33.87
CA TRP A 466 -6.96 1.81 33.91
C TRP A 466 -6.11 2.82 33.15
N GLU A 467 -4.96 3.18 33.70
CA GLU A 467 -3.93 3.90 32.97
C GLU A 467 -3.20 2.94 32.03
N LEU A 468 -3.02 3.35 30.78
CA LEU A 468 -2.33 2.58 29.75
C LEU A 468 -0.96 3.20 29.43
N GLY A 469 0.02 2.35 29.17
CA GLY A 469 1.28 2.78 28.58
C GLY A 469 1.16 2.96 27.07
N VAL A 470 2.08 3.74 26.49
CA VAL A 470 2.23 3.90 25.04
C VAL A 470 3.61 3.42 24.57
N PRO A 471 3.76 2.99 23.31
CA PRO A 471 5.06 2.54 22.79
C PRO A 471 6.16 3.61 22.86
N HIS A 472 5.84 4.88 22.60
CA HIS A 472 6.81 5.98 22.56
C HIS A 472 6.42 7.13 23.49
N GLY A 473 7.38 7.56 24.33
CA GLY A 473 7.23 8.71 25.21
C GLY A 473 6.46 8.42 26.49
N GLN A 474 6.17 9.49 27.25
CA GLN A 474 5.31 9.48 28.42
C GLN A 474 4.36 10.68 28.29
N TYR A 475 3.07 10.40 28.26
CA TYR A 475 2.03 11.44 28.13
C TYR A 475 1.40 11.68 29.49
N ASN A 476 1.13 12.95 29.78
CA ASN A 476 0.40 13.36 30.97
C ASN A 476 -0.73 14.32 30.57
N PRO A 477 -2.00 13.93 30.72
CA PRO A 477 -2.45 12.61 31.19
C PRO A 477 -2.03 11.45 30.27
N ALA A 478 -1.81 10.27 30.88
CA ALA A 478 -1.62 9.03 30.14
C ALA A 478 -2.96 8.52 29.57
N PRO A 479 -2.95 7.77 28.45
CA PRO A 479 -4.16 7.21 27.89
C PRO A 479 -4.89 6.32 28.89
N ARG A 480 -6.22 6.29 28.83
CA ARG A 480 -7.03 5.50 29.76
C ARG A 480 -7.96 4.51 29.06
N LEU A 481 -8.08 3.30 29.60
CA LEU A 481 -9.21 2.41 29.32
C LEU A 481 -10.30 2.67 30.35
N LYS A 482 -11.54 2.89 29.91
CA LYS A 482 -12.71 3.05 30.80
C LYS A 482 -13.79 2.04 30.48
N LEU A 483 -14.34 1.38 31.50
CA LEU A 483 -15.59 0.64 31.34
C LEU A 483 -16.79 1.59 31.47
N VAL A 484 -17.65 1.59 30.46
CA VAL A 484 -18.92 2.31 30.47
C VAL A 484 -20.07 1.31 30.43
N LYS A 485 -21.11 1.53 31.24
CA LYS A 485 -22.29 0.66 31.22
C LYS A 485 -23.07 0.86 29.93
N SER A 486 -23.58 -0.21 29.36
CA SER A 486 -24.36 -0.20 28.12
C SER A 486 -25.52 -1.18 28.19
N ASP A 487 -26.62 -0.85 27.51
CA ASP A 487 -27.78 -1.73 27.36
C ASP A 487 -27.59 -2.77 26.22
N ASN A 488 -26.45 -2.73 25.51
CA ASN A 488 -26.11 -3.72 24.50
C ASN A 488 -25.96 -5.11 25.13
N GLU A 489 -26.24 -6.17 24.38
CA GLU A 489 -26.13 -7.55 24.86
C GLU A 489 -24.67 -8.03 25.01
N THR A 490 -23.74 -7.40 24.28
CA THR A 490 -22.33 -7.80 24.25
C THR A 490 -21.40 -6.60 24.42
N PRO A 491 -20.21 -6.81 25.02
CA PRO A 491 -19.20 -5.77 25.11
C PRO A 491 -18.77 -5.26 23.73
N SER A 492 -18.50 -3.96 23.63
CA SER A 492 -18.09 -3.30 22.40
C SER A 492 -17.27 -2.05 22.67
N ILE A 493 -16.38 -1.69 21.74
CA ILE A 493 -15.66 -0.41 21.82
C ILE A 493 -16.64 0.70 21.43
N ALA A 494 -16.98 1.54 22.39
CA ALA A 494 -17.98 2.59 22.22
C ALA A 494 -17.39 3.89 21.67
N ARG A 495 -16.13 4.19 22.03
CA ARG A 495 -15.45 5.44 21.67
C ARG A 495 -13.93 5.32 21.80
N VAL A 496 -13.21 5.98 20.91
CA VAL A 496 -11.77 6.22 21.01
C VAL A 496 -11.51 7.73 21.00
N GLY A 497 -10.81 8.22 22.02
CA GLY A 497 -10.41 9.62 22.15
C GLY A 497 -8.97 9.83 21.75
N PHE A 498 -8.66 10.96 21.11
CA PHE A 498 -7.32 11.35 20.66
C PHE A 498 -6.92 12.67 21.31
N TYR A 499 -5.68 12.78 21.79
CA TYR A 499 -5.12 14.07 22.15
C TYR A 499 -4.85 14.91 20.90
N ALA A 500 -5.34 16.14 20.87
CA ALA A 500 -5.22 17.07 19.75
C ALA A 500 -5.08 18.53 20.20
N LYS A 501 -4.52 19.40 19.35
CA LYS A 501 -4.38 20.86 19.62
C LYS A 501 -5.64 21.66 19.28
N LYS A 502 -6.59 21.09 18.55
CA LYS A 502 -7.88 21.69 18.24
C LYS A 502 -8.99 20.77 18.70
N THR A 503 -9.91 21.31 19.49
CA THR A 503 -11.13 20.60 19.88
C THR A 503 -12.19 20.78 18.79
N GLY A 504 -12.83 19.67 18.41
CA GLY A 504 -14.07 19.65 17.65
C GLY A 504 -14.84 18.39 18.04
N GLU A 505 -16.11 18.53 18.36
CA GLU A 505 -17.03 17.38 18.41
C GLU A 505 -17.45 17.06 16.97
N ASP A 506 -16.53 16.48 16.19
CA ASP A 506 -16.95 15.76 14.99
C ASP A 506 -17.38 14.36 15.45
N ASP A 507 -18.61 14.28 15.97
CA ASP A 507 -19.30 13.03 16.25
C ASP A 507 -19.46 12.31 14.90
N ALA A 508 -18.47 11.50 14.50
CA ALA A 508 -18.56 10.65 13.32
C ALA A 508 -19.57 9.52 13.59
N THR A 509 -20.86 9.85 13.52
CA THR A 509 -21.95 8.96 13.94
C THR A 509 -22.51 8.07 12.82
N GLU A 510 -21.81 7.86 11.71
CA GLU A 510 -22.26 6.87 10.71
C GLU A 510 -21.15 5.89 10.32
N GLY A 511 -21.36 4.61 10.65
CA GLY A 511 -20.71 3.45 10.04
C GLY A 511 -19.33 3.03 10.58
N PHE A 512 -18.52 3.92 11.18
CA PHE A 512 -17.11 3.61 11.48
C PHE A 512 -16.69 3.72 12.97
N GLY A 513 -17.64 3.93 13.88
CA GLY A 513 -17.39 4.02 15.32
C GLY A 513 -17.10 5.46 15.79
N LYS A 514 -17.28 5.74 17.09
CA LYS A 514 -17.18 7.11 17.61
C LYS A 514 -15.73 7.51 17.88
N VAL A 515 -15.38 8.73 17.49
CA VAL A 515 -14.09 9.39 17.70
C VAL A 515 -14.32 10.68 18.50
N GLU A 516 -13.38 11.02 19.38
CA GLU A 516 -13.39 12.27 20.15
C GLU A 516 -12.01 12.91 20.15
N PHE A 517 -11.93 14.25 20.06
CA PHE A 517 -10.68 14.99 20.15
C PHE A 517 -10.61 15.73 21.49
N VAL A 518 -9.64 15.36 22.32
CA VAL A 518 -9.42 15.89 23.65
C VAL A 518 -8.25 16.87 23.60
N GLU A 519 -8.44 18.07 24.12
CA GLU A 519 -7.35 19.04 24.27
C GLU A 519 -6.37 18.55 25.33
N LEU A 520 -5.07 18.59 25.00
CA LEU A 520 -3.99 18.34 25.95
C LEU A 520 -3.27 19.63 26.31
#